data_AF-A0A9P8LIG4-F1
#
_entry.id   AF-A0A9P8LIG4-F1
#
_cell.length_a   1.000
_cell.length_b   1.000
_cell.length_c   1.000
_cell.angle_alpha   90.00
_cell.angle_beta   90.00
_cell.angle_gamma   90.00
#
_symmetry.space_group_name_H-M   'P 1'
#
loop_
_entity.id
_entity.type
_entity.pdbx_description
1 polymer ?
#
loop_
_entity_poly.entity_id
_entity_poly.type
_entity_poly.pdbx_seq_one_letter_code
_entity_poly.pdbx_strand_id
1 'polypeptide(L)'
;MLVLTEYQMQACPMVELVFVPFFTSNMPASTSYELKCLVTRLGISCVIISTEPLSHRAYGLWALGLELDIIMDKPVTARQSAVTSFDEAYGIAQDYADLLRSYEDLQHRRTTCFLVNSHRRYHPGLSCSLEMIKEIQQKTGCPVTNIVTTHCDGQWRLPTEIVEQHYHTYNMGYGKVSHSGYHFLDCIYQFVKAGMSDDKRPDMAEVISSFVQPNGFLTQLNSGDYSRLFGAEKYAAVCKYSDEDLESIFAPFGEIDAAIQLTFYRKGEAVALAQANLQHNGFGRRDWLKPGVDLYKGNGRVRHEMHEIKSGPFQTIVIDSRQVHDKHDRPSPGDTTSSNGSEYEVRVFRNCGILGEDCPLQTFTLADLDRRSDADPPGLYSEGVKRAVLDEAVDFMEGTRDVGDLKSNLPDHSFPAHVMSAAYISHVRRKMGQNPVVPIKISYGPGAAMNASISI
;
A
#
# COMPACT_ATOMS: atom_id res chain seq x y z
N MET A 1 -21.70 -1.01 -18.22
CA MET A 1 -23.03 -0.69 -17.68
C MET A 1 -23.88 -1.96 -17.57
N LEU A 2 -24.23 -2.65 -18.67
CA LEU A 2 -25.09 -3.85 -18.65
C LEU A 2 -24.65 -4.94 -17.63
N VAL A 3 -23.37 -5.33 -17.65
CA VAL A 3 -22.82 -6.35 -16.71
C VAL A 3 -22.95 -5.93 -15.24
N LEU A 4 -22.75 -4.65 -14.92
CA LEU A 4 -22.85 -4.14 -13.55
C LEU A 4 -24.31 -4.09 -13.10
N THR A 5 -25.22 -3.71 -13.99
CA THR A 5 -26.66 -3.72 -13.72
C THR A 5 -27.16 -5.15 -13.48
N GLU A 6 -26.75 -6.11 -14.31
CA GLU A 6 -27.08 -7.53 -14.12
C GLU A 6 -26.54 -8.06 -12.78
N TYR A 7 -25.29 -7.75 -12.45
CA TYR A 7 -24.71 -8.13 -11.17
C TYR A 7 -25.47 -7.52 -9.98
N GLN A 8 -25.81 -6.22 -10.03
CA GLN A 8 -26.60 -5.56 -8.99
C GLN A 8 -27.96 -6.23 -8.83
N MET A 9 -28.68 -6.51 -9.91
CA MET A 9 -30.00 -7.16 -9.84
C MET A 9 -29.94 -8.56 -9.23
N GLN A 10 -28.84 -9.29 -9.46
CA GLN A 10 -28.67 -10.66 -8.96
C GLN A 10 -28.15 -10.70 -7.51
N ALA A 11 -27.11 -9.92 -7.20
CA ALA A 11 -26.38 -10.01 -5.94
C ALA A 11 -26.87 -9.00 -4.88
N CYS A 12 -27.36 -7.84 -5.31
CA CYS A 12 -27.71 -6.73 -4.42
C CYS A 12 -28.96 -5.98 -4.91
N PRO A 13 -30.12 -6.65 -5.07
CA PRO A 13 -31.30 -6.08 -5.73
C PRO A 13 -31.88 -4.84 -5.05
N MET A 14 -31.55 -4.63 -3.78
CA MET A 14 -31.99 -3.49 -2.97
C MET A 14 -31.07 -2.27 -3.08
N VAL A 15 -29.90 -2.40 -3.73
CA VAL A 15 -28.94 -1.30 -3.88
C VAL A 15 -29.31 -0.46 -5.09
N GLU A 16 -29.45 0.85 -4.90
CA GLU A 16 -29.65 1.79 -6.00
C GLU A 16 -28.33 2.00 -6.76
N LEU A 17 -28.32 1.75 -8.08
CA LEU A 17 -27.15 1.92 -8.93
C LEU A 17 -27.25 3.21 -9.74
N VAL A 18 -26.25 4.09 -9.58
CA VAL A 18 -26.14 5.37 -10.30
C VAL A 18 -24.82 5.43 -11.04
N PHE A 19 -24.85 5.82 -12.31
CA PHE A 19 -23.65 5.98 -13.14
C PHE A 19 -23.28 7.45 -13.25
N VAL A 20 -22.05 7.76 -12.84
CA VAL A 20 -21.47 9.11 -12.96
C VAL A 20 -20.31 9.09 -13.96
N PRO A 21 -20.01 10.21 -14.64
CA PRO A 21 -18.87 10.29 -15.56
C PRO A 21 -17.55 10.05 -14.82
N PHE A 22 -16.59 9.45 -15.51
CA PHE A 22 -15.22 9.32 -15.02
C PHE A 22 -14.50 10.66 -15.05
N PHE A 23 -13.73 10.97 -14.00
CA PHE A 23 -12.90 12.18 -13.90
C PHE A 23 -11.68 11.88 -13.02
N THR A 24 -10.56 12.55 -13.30
CA THR A 24 -9.28 12.37 -12.59
C THR A 24 -8.79 13.63 -11.88
N SER A 25 -9.55 14.72 -11.95
CA SER A 25 -9.22 16.00 -11.32
C SER A 25 -10.39 16.48 -10.47
N ASN A 26 -11.02 17.59 -10.82
CA ASN A 26 -12.16 18.12 -10.08
C ASN A 26 -13.44 17.34 -10.40
N MET A 27 -14.27 17.13 -9.37
CA MET A 27 -15.59 16.54 -9.56
C MET A 27 -16.48 17.49 -10.38
N PRO A 28 -17.10 17.04 -11.48
CA PRO A 28 -18.04 17.85 -12.25
C PRO A 28 -19.20 18.36 -11.37
N ALA A 29 -19.62 19.60 -11.56
CA ALA A 29 -20.68 20.21 -10.75
C ALA A 29 -22.02 19.43 -10.83
N SER A 30 -22.35 18.88 -12.00
CA SER A 30 -23.52 18.02 -12.19
C SER A 30 -23.44 16.74 -11.36
N THR A 31 -22.28 16.08 -11.36
CA THR A 31 -22.01 14.88 -10.55
C THR A 31 -22.09 15.19 -9.06
N SER A 32 -21.48 16.30 -8.62
CA SER A 32 -21.53 16.73 -7.23
C SER A 32 -22.96 16.99 -6.75
N TYR A 33 -23.77 17.66 -7.58
CA TYR A 33 -25.17 17.92 -7.30
C TYR A 33 -26.00 16.63 -7.22
N GLU A 34 -25.85 15.73 -8.19
CA GLU A 34 -26.54 14.45 -8.24
C GLU A 34 -26.23 13.61 -7.00
N LEU A 35 -24.95 13.42 -6.67
CA LEU A 35 -24.53 12.66 -5.49
C LEU A 35 -25.03 13.30 -4.18
N LYS A 36 -25.03 14.63 -4.07
CA LYS A 36 -25.59 15.34 -2.92
C LYS A 36 -27.10 15.09 -2.77
N CYS A 37 -27.85 15.06 -3.86
CA CYS A 37 -29.27 14.70 -3.84
C CYS A 37 -29.48 13.26 -3.37
N LEU A 38 -28.63 12.31 -3.77
CA LEU A 38 -28.68 10.93 -3.28
C LEU A 38 -28.42 10.86 -1.77
N VAL A 39 -27.35 11.51 -1.30
CA VAL A 39 -27.00 11.57 0.13
C VAL A 39 -28.18 12.08 0.96
N THR A 40 -28.82 13.16 0.51
CA THR A 40 -29.97 13.75 1.21
C THR A 40 -31.19 12.84 1.16
N ARG A 41 -31.53 12.29 0.00
CA ARG A 41 -32.73 11.47 -0.21
C ARG A 41 -32.66 10.14 0.54
N LEU A 42 -31.49 9.53 0.58
CA LEU A 42 -31.26 8.22 1.18
C LEU A 42 -30.79 8.30 2.64
N GLY A 43 -30.47 9.50 3.15
CA GLY A 43 -29.96 9.69 4.52
C GLY A 43 -28.59 9.06 4.74
N ILE A 44 -27.70 9.15 3.75
CA ILE A 44 -26.36 8.56 3.80
C ILE A 44 -25.50 9.32 4.82
N SER A 45 -24.86 8.60 5.75
CA SER A 45 -23.91 9.16 6.72
C SER A 45 -22.46 8.79 6.44
N CYS A 46 -22.21 7.75 5.65
CA CYS A 46 -20.88 7.22 5.37
C CYS A 46 -20.72 6.88 3.88
N VAL A 47 -19.54 7.13 3.33
CA VAL A 47 -19.19 6.79 1.94
C VAL A 47 -17.93 5.93 1.87
N ILE A 48 -17.95 4.99 0.92
CA ILE A 48 -16.77 4.19 0.55
C ILE A 48 -16.26 4.70 -0.80
N ILE A 49 -15.02 5.19 -0.81
CA ILE A 49 -14.34 5.70 -2.00
C ILE A 49 -13.37 4.63 -2.50
N SER A 50 -13.84 3.82 -3.46
CA SER A 50 -13.08 2.74 -4.12
C SER A 50 -12.86 3.02 -5.61
N THR A 51 -12.58 4.27 -5.95
CA THR A 51 -12.32 4.71 -7.33
C THR A 51 -10.84 4.55 -7.69
N GLU A 52 -10.43 4.99 -8.88
CA GLU A 52 -9.01 5.16 -9.19
C GLU A 52 -8.41 6.25 -8.27
N PRO A 53 -7.19 6.09 -7.71
CA PRO A 53 -6.56 7.04 -6.80
C PRO A 53 -6.37 8.46 -7.34
N LEU A 54 -6.45 8.65 -8.66
CA LEU A 54 -6.48 9.98 -9.28
C LEU A 54 -7.71 10.80 -8.85
N SER A 55 -8.83 10.15 -8.58
CA SER A 55 -10.10 10.82 -8.21
C SER A 55 -10.30 10.95 -6.70
N HIS A 56 -9.45 10.31 -5.88
CA HIS A 56 -9.62 10.22 -4.43
C HIS A 56 -9.71 11.58 -3.76
N ARG A 57 -8.85 12.54 -4.14
CA ARG A 57 -8.91 13.91 -3.57
C ARG A 57 -10.27 14.55 -3.78
N ALA A 58 -10.80 14.49 -4.99
CA ALA A 58 -12.07 15.14 -5.31
C ALA A 58 -13.26 14.49 -4.61
N TYR A 59 -13.32 13.15 -4.54
CA TYR A 59 -14.33 12.47 -3.75
C TYR A 59 -14.18 12.71 -2.25
N GLY A 60 -12.95 12.69 -1.73
CA GLY A 60 -12.67 12.96 -0.32
C GLY A 60 -13.09 14.37 0.11
N LEU A 61 -12.70 15.40 -0.66
CA LEU A 61 -13.10 16.79 -0.39
C LEU A 61 -14.62 16.99 -0.52
N TRP A 62 -15.27 16.34 -1.49
CA TRP A 62 -16.72 16.35 -1.61
C TRP A 62 -17.41 15.76 -0.39
N ALA A 63 -16.97 14.57 0.06
CA ALA A 63 -17.56 13.88 1.20
C ALA A 63 -17.33 14.65 2.52
N LEU A 64 -16.14 15.21 2.73
CA LEU A 64 -15.84 16.10 3.85
C LEU A 64 -16.72 17.34 3.85
N GLY A 65 -16.97 17.93 2.67
CA GLY A 65 -17.86 19.08 2.50
C GLY A 65 -19.34 18.77 2.78
N LEU A 66 -19.72 17.49 2.80
CA LEU A 66 -21.03 17.00 3.22
C LEU A 66 -21.04 16.44 4.66
N GLU A 67 -19.92 16.57 5.38
CA GLU A 67 -19.75 16.13 6.77
C GLU A 67 -19.98 14.61 6.98
N LEU A 68 -19.64 13.81 5.97
CA LEU A 68 -19.79 12.35 5.97
C LEU A 68 -18.59 11.66 6.62
N ASP A 69 -18.83 10.48 7.17
CA ASP A 69 -17.81 9.49 7.48
C ASP A 69 -17.24 8.91 6.17
N ILE A 70 -15.94 8.62 6.14
CA ILE A 70 -15.23 8.24 4.91
C ILE A 70 -14.40 6.98 5.13
N ILE A 71 -14.55 6.01 4.22
CA ILE A 71 -13.62 4.90 4.04
C ILE A 71 -13.05 5.02 2.63
N MET A 72 -11.74 5.21 2.50
CA MET A 72 -11.08 5.42 1.21
C MET A 72 -10.08 4.32 0.93
N ASP A 73 -10.09 3.79 -0.29
CA ASP A 73 -9.06 2.84 -0.70
C ASP A 73 -7.67 3.50 -0.77
N LYS A 74 -6.64 2.66 -0.66
CA LYS A 74 -5.24 3.11 -0.79
C LYS A 74 -4.82 3.20 -2.27
N PRO A 75 -3.83 4.05 -2.59
CA PRO A 75 -3.20 5.06 -1.73
C PRO A 75 -4.15 6.23 -1.46
N VAL A 76 -3.81 7.14 -0.54
CA VAL A 76 -4.65 8.33 -0.26
C VAL A 76 -4.94 9.07 -1.56
N THR A 77 -3.92 9.36 -2.37
CA THR A 77 -4.07 9.83 -3.76
C THR A 77 -2.93 9.33 -4.63
N ALA A 78 -3.09 9.47 -5.94
CA ALA A 78 -2.00 9.41 -6.92
C ALA A 78 -2.18 10.56 -7.92
N ARG A 79 -1.15 10.85 -8.71
CA ARG A 79 -1.22 11.83 -9.79
C ARG A 79 -0.64 11.27 -11.08
N GLN A 80 -1.21 11.71 -12.20
CA GLN A 80 -0.74 11.32 -13.52
C GLN A 80 0.69 11.85 -13.73
N SER A 81 1.54 11.09 -14.41
CA SER A 81 2.91 11.49 -14.75
C SER A 81 3.81 11.78 -13.53
N ALA A 82 3.49 11.24 -12.35
CA ALA A 82 4.32 11.38 -11.14
C ALA A 82 5.78 10.92 -11.35
N VAL A 83 6.02 9.95 -12.24
CA VAL A 83 7.36 9.44 -12.55
C VAL A 83 8.19 10.35 -13.46
N THR A 84 7.58 11.35 -14.10
CA THR A 84 8.24 12.27 -15.05
C THR A 84 8.11 13.74 -14.71
N SER A 85 7.12 14.12 -13.90
CA SER A 85 6.85 15.51 -13.52
C SER A 85 7.10 15.74 -12.04
N PHE A 86 7.93 16.73 -11.72
CA PHE A 86 8.19 17.14 -10.35
C PHE A 86 6.92 17.66 -9.67
N ASP A 87 6.15 18.51 -10.36
CA ASP A 87 4.94 19.12 -9.82
C ASP A 87 3.86 18.08 -9.51
N GLU A 88 3.74 17.04 -10.35
CA GLU A 88 2.79 15.95 -10.11
C GLU A 88 3.26 15.04 -8.98
N ALA A 89 4.56 14.75 -8.91
CA ALA A 89 5.15 14.00 -7.81
C ALA A 89 4.95 14.70 -6.47
N TYR A 90 5.20 16.01 -6.40
CA TYR A 90 4.97 16.84 -5.22
C TYR A 90 3.48 17.03 -4.92
N GLY A 91 2.66 17.13 -5.96
CA GLY A 91 1.22 17.27 -5.89
C GLY A 91 0.53 16.18 -5.06
N ILE A 92 1.08 14.97 -5.02
CA ILE A 92 0.61 13.88 -4.14
C ILE A 92 0.63 14.32 -2.65
N ALA A 93 1.70 14.96 -2.20
CA ALA A 93 1.80 15.46 -0.83
C ALA A 93 0.86 16.66 -0.59
N GLN A 94 0.68 17.52 -1.59
CA GLN A 94 -0.28 18.63 -1.52
C GLN A 94 -1.72 18.13 -1.40
N ASP A 95 -2.07 17.09 -2.15
CA ASP A 95 -3.40 16.47 -2.10
C ASP A 95 -3.71 15.93 -0.71
N TYR A 96 -2.74 15.25 -0.09
CA TYR A 96 -2.85 14.79 1.29
C TYR A 96 -3.05 15.98 2.25
N ALA A 97 -2.27 17.04 2.12
CA ALA A 97 -2.36 18.22 2.99
C ALA A 97 -3.72 18.93 2.87
N ASP A 98 -4.32 18.96 1.68
CA ASP A 98 -5.64 19.52 1.46
C ASP A 98 -6.75 18.68 2.11
N LEU A 99 -6.66 17.35 1.98
CA LEU A 99 -7.59 16.42 2.63
C LEU A 99 -7.48 16.51 4.16
N LEU A 100 -6.26 16.51 4.70
CA LEU A 100 -6.01 16.58 6.14
C LEU A 100 -6.57 17.88 6.72
N ARG A 101 -6.28 19.02 6.10
CA ARG A 101 -6.79 20.33 6.56
C ARG A 101 -8.31 20.36 6.56
N SER A 102 -8.94 19.87 5.49
CA SER A 102 -10.41 19.83 5.39
C SER A 102 -11.02 18.89 6.44
N TYR A 103 -10.34 17.79 6.76
CA TYR A 103 -10.76 16.85 7.79
C TYR A 103 -10.60 17.44 9.20
N GLU A 104 -9.48 18.08 9.52
CA GLU A 104 -9.24 18.78 10.79
C GLU A 104 -10.25 19.91 11.01
N ASP A 105 -10.53 20.71 9.97
CA ASP A 105 -11.56 21.75 10.00
C ASP A 105 -12.94 21.17 10.29
N LEU A 106 -13.25 19.98 9.73
CA LEU A 106 -14.50 19.27 10.01
C LEU A 106 -14.56 18.76 11.46
N GLN A 107 -13.46 18.21 12.00
CA GLN A 107 -13.42 17.70 13.38
C GLN A 107 -13.74 18.78 14.43
N HIS A 108 -13.52 20.06 14.12
CA HIS A 108 -13.94 21.18 14.99
C HIS A 108 -15.46 21.40 15.04
N ARG A 109 -16.21 20.90 14.06
CA ARG A 109 -17.68 21.05 13.96
C ARG A 109 -18.42 19.75 14.27
N ARG A 110 -17.88 18.62 13.82
CA ARG A 110 -18.47 17.29 13.94
C ARG A 110 -17.36 16.24 13.95
N THR A 111 -17.35 15.39 14.97
CA THR A 111 -16.48 14.22 15.00
C THR A 111 -16.91 13.23 13.92
N THR A 112 -16.00 12.85 13.03
CA THR A 112 -16.22 11.86 11.96
C THR A 112 -14.98 11.00 11.77
N CYS A 113 -15.13 9.83 11.14
CA CYS A 113 -13.98 9.00 10.76
C CYS A 113 -13.56 9.25 9.31
N PHE A 114 -12.25 9.21 9.06
CA PHE A 114 -11.70 9.15 7.70
C PHE A 114 -10.67 8.01 7.67
N LEU A 115 -11.15 6.80 7.44
CA LEU A 115 -10.33 5.60 7.38
C LEU A 115 -9.73 5.41 5.99
N VAL A 116 -8.42 5.24 5.92
CA VAL A 116 -7.73 4.78 4.70
C VAL A 116 -7.59 3.27 4.79
N ASN A 117 -7.95 2.53 3.73
CA ASN A 117 -7.95 1.07 3.70
C ASN A 117 -6.53 0.46 3.56
N SER A 118 -5.66 0.75 4.54
CA SER A 118 -4.37 0.11 4.73
C SER A 118 -4.54 -1.20 5.50
N HIS A 119 -5.14 -2.20 4.86
CA HIS A 119 -5.56 -3.44 5.53
C HIS A 119 -4.43 -4.16 6.32
N ARG A 120 -3.14 -3.97 5.96
CA ARG A 120 -2.01 -4.57 6.70
C ARG A 120 -2.02 -4.18 8.19
N ARG A 121 -2.52 -2.99 8.55
CA ARG A 121 -2.68 -2.52 9.93
C ARG A 121 -3.58 -3.42 10.80
N TYR A 122 -4.46 -4.19 10.18
CA TYR A 122 -5.37 -5.12 10.88
C TYR A 122 -4.85 -6.55 10.86
N HIS A 123 -3.68 -6.81 10.26
CA HIS A 123 -3.11 -8.16 10.22
C HIS A 123 -2.57 -8.56 11.61
N PRO A 124 -3.05 -9.65 12.22
CA PRO A 124 -2.63 -10.03 13.58
C PRO A 124 -1.12 -10.23 13.74
N GLY A 125 -0.44 -10.76 12.72
CA GLY A 125 1.02 -10.87 12.73
C GLY A 125 1.75 -9.51 12.70
N LEU A 126 1.14 -8.48 12.09
CA LEU A 126 1.67 -7.12 12.15
C LEU A 126 1.41 -6.53 13.55
N SER A 127 0.19 -6.62 14.06
CA SER A 127 -0.18 -6.17 15.41
C SER A 127 0.74 -6.75 16.49
N CYS A 128 0.92 -8.07 16.49
CA CYS A 128 1.83 -8.79 17.38
C CYS A 128 3.27 -8.25 17.27
N SER A 129 3.73 -7.96 16.06
CA SER A 129 5.07 -7.39 15.84
C SER A 129 5.20 -5.97 16.39
N LEU A 130 4.18 -5.13 16.23
CA LEU A 130 4.15 -3.77 16.79
C LEU A 130 4.16 -3.79 18.32
N GLU A 131 3.42 -4.71 18.95
CA GLU A 131 3.44 -4.92 20.40
C GLU A 131 4.84 -5.32 20.89
N MET A 132 5.49 -6.26 20.21
CA MET A 132 6.85 -6.69 20.56
C MET A 132 7.89 -5.58 20.36
N ILE A 133 7.72 -4.71 19.36
CA ILE A 133 8.58 -3.53 19.19
C ILE A 133 8.40 -2.57 20.36
N LYS A 134 7.15 -2.27 20.71
CA LYS A 134 6.81 -1.37 21.83
C LYS A 134 7.31 -1.92 23.16
N GLU A 135 7.19 -3.22 23.39
CA GLU A 135 7.71 -3.90 24.58
C GLU A 135 9.23 -3.69 24.73
N ILE A 136 10.01 -3.88 23.66
CA ILE A 136 11.47 -3.67 23.69
C ILE A 136 11.81 -2.20 23.92
N GLN A 137 11.09 -1.27 23.28
CA GLN A 137 11.24 0.15 23.51
C GLN A 137 11.00 0.49 24.99
N GLN A 138 9.98 -0.07 25.62
CA GLN A 138 9.68 0.17 27.03
C GLN A 138 10.74 -0.44 27.97
N LYS A 139 11.19 -1.66 27.70
CA LYS A 139 12.19 -2.37 28.54
C LYS A 139 13.58 -1.73 28.46
N THR A 140 13.98 -1.25 27.29
CA THR A 140 15.38 -0.87 27.02
C THR A 140 15.56 0.60 26.66
N GLY A 141 14.47 1.31 26.37
CA GLY A 141 14.49 2.64 25.79
C GLY A 141 15.02 2.67 24.34
N CYS A 142 15.33 1.53 23.71
CA CYS A 142 15.91 1.49 22.38
C CYS A 142 14.81 1.50 21.30
N PRO A 143 14.85 2.45 20.34
CA PRO A 143 13.88 2.49 19.27
C PRO A 143 14.19 1.45 18.18
N VAL A 144 13.34 1.39 17.17
CA VAL A 144 13.68 0.70 15.92
C VAL A 144 14.85 1.42 15.26
N THR A 145 15.90 0.68 14.93
CA THR A 145 17.14 1.20 14.33
C THR A 145 17.31 0.77 12.88
N ASN A 146 16.67 -0.32 12.46
CA ASN A 146 16.76 -0.80 11.09
C ASN A 146 15.48 -1.53 10.65
N ILE A 147 15.06 -1.29 9.41
CA ILE A 147 13.96 -2.00 8.76
C ILE A 147 14.39 -2.39 7.34
N VAL A 148 14.17 -3.63 6.96
CA VAL A 148 14.20 -4.06 5.56
C VAL A 148 12.84 -4.64 5.23
N THR A 149 12.17 -4.10 4.22
CA THR A 149 10.91 -4.63 3.72
C THR A 149 11.04 -4.98 2.25
N THR A 150 10.49 -6.11 1.86
CA THR A 150 10.43 -6.56 0.48
C THR A 150 9.03 -7.01 0.13
N HIS A 151 8.61 -6.70 -1.09
CA HIS A 151 7.37 -7.20 -1.63
C HIS A 151 7.49 -7.44 -3.12
N CYS A 152 7.26 -8.68 -3.52
CA CYS A 152 7.18 -9.09 -4.91
C CYS A 152 5.75 -9.56 -5.22
N ASP A 153 5.11 -8.98 -6.25
CA ASP A 153 3.83 -9.53 -6.73
C ASP A 153 4.00 -10.93 -7.33
N GLY A 154 5.21 -11.24 -7.82
CA GLY A 154 5.50 -12.47 -8.56
C GLY A 154 4.66 -12.58 -9.81
N GLN A 155 4.46 -11.47 -10.50
CA GLN A 155 3.66 -11.40 -11.72
C GLN A 155 4.58 -11.12 -12.91
N TRP A 156 4.39 -11.88 -13.99
CA TRP A 156 5.07 -11.64 -15.26
C TRP A 156 4.05 -11.12 -16.28
N ARG A 157 4.05 -9.80 -16.48
CA ARG A 157 3.26 -9.15 -17.53
C ARG A 157 4.06 -9.10 -18.81
N LEU A 158 3.46 -9.51 -19.92
CA LEU A 158 4.07 -9.40 -21.24
C LEU A 158 3.97 -7.95 -21.75
N PRO A 159 4.86 -7.49 -22.65
CA PRO A 159 4.90 -6.08 -23.04
C PRO A 159 3.58 -5.53 -23.58
N THR A 160 2.86 -6.30 -24.40
CA THR A 160 1.53 -5.91 -24.89
C THR A 160 0.53 -5.68 -23.76
N GLU A 161 0.61 -6.45 -22.67
CA GLU A 161 -0.29 -6.30 -21.51
C GLU A 161 0.04 -5.06 -20.70
N ILE A 162 1.32 -4.70 -20.58
CA ILE A 162 1.75 -3.48 -19.91
C ILE A 162 1.10 -2.26 -20.59
N VAL A 163 0.98 -2.28 -21.93
CA VAL A 163 0.33 -1.22 -22.72
C VAL A 163 -1.19 -1.23 -22.55
N GLU A 164 -1.82 -2.39 -22.72
CA GLU A 164 -3.27 -2.50 -22.92
C GLU A 164 -4.08 -2.66 -21.62
N GLN A 165 -3.43 -3.03 -20.52
CA GLN A 165 -4.14 -3.26 -19.26
C GLN A 165 -4.50 -1.94 -18.57
N HIS A 166 -5.79 -1.71 -18.37
CA HIS A 166 -6.31 -0.54 -17.64
C HIS A 166 -6.39 -0.75 -16.11
N TYR A 167 -6.48 -2.00 -15.65
CA TYR A 167 -6.48 -2.34 -14.22
C TYR A 167 -5.08 -2.29 -13.63
N HIS A 168 -4.88 -1.57 -12.52
CA HIS A 168 -3.54 -1.35 -11.93
C HIS A 168 -2.52 -0.99 -13.02
N THR A 169 -2.89 -0.01 -13.83
CA THR A 169 -2.11 0.35 -15.01
C THR A 169 -0.85 1.09 -14.62
N TYR A 170 0.17 0.95 -15.47
CA TYR A 170 1.38 1.76 -15.44
C TYR A 170 1.31 2.93 -16.43
N ASN A 171 0.30 2.95 -17.31
CA ASN A 171 0.24 3.88 -18.43
C ASN A 171 -0.14 5.32 -18.05
N MET A 172 -0.47 5.56 -16.78
CA MET A 172 -0.76 6.88 -16.23
C MET A 172 0.44 7.53 -15.54
N GLY A 173 1.64 6.93 -15.58
CA GLY A 173 2.85 7.55 -15.05
C GLY A 173 3.02 7.47 -13.53
N TYR A 174 2.27 6.59 -12.87
CA TYR A 174 2.53 6.08 -11.52
C TYR A 174 2.46 4.54 -11.56
N GLY A 175 3.12 3.90 -10.60
CA GLY A 175 3.37 2.48 -10.68
C GLY A 175 3.42 1.81 -9.32
N LYS A 176 4.35 0.86 -9.20
CA LYS A 176 4.45 -0.04 -8.05
C LYS A 176 4.41 0.65 -6.69
N VAL A 177 5.01 1.83 -6.57
CA VAL A 177 5.04 2.63 -5.33
C VAL A 177 3.62 3.06 -4.94
N SER A 178 2.85 3.64 -5.86
CA SER A 178 1.44 4.01 -5.61
C SER A 178 0.51 2.82 -5.47
N HIS A 179 0.77 1.71 -6.18
CA HIS A 179 -0.09 0.53 -6.16
C HIS A 179 0.03 -0.28 -4.86
N SER A 180 0.79 -1.38 -4.87
CA SER A 180 0.98 -2.20 -3.66
C SER A 180 2.01 -1.59 -2.71
N GLY A 181 2.91 -0.74 -3.22
CA GLY A 181 4.02 -0.16 -2.47
C GLY A 181 3.58 0.68 -1.28
N TYR A 182 2.45 1.36 -1.38
CA TYR A 182 1.92 2.19 -0.31
C TYR A 182 1.74 1.43 1.02
N HIS A 183 1.31 0.16 0.98
CA HIS A 183 1.20 -0.67 2.17
C HIS A 183 2.55 -0.86 2.89
N PHE A 184 3.66 -0.91 2.16
CA PHE A 184 4.98 -1.14 2.71
C PHE A 184 5.61 0.14 3.26
N LEU A 185 5.34 1.28 2.62
CA LEU A 185 5.66 2.59 3.18
C LEU A 185 4.91 2.80 4.50
N ASP A 186 3.64 2.37 4.54
CA ASP A 186 2.81 2.39 5.74
C ASP A 186 3.32 1.43 6.83
N CYS A 187 3.72 0.20 6.49
CA CYS A 187 4.32 -0.73 7.45
C CYS A 187 5.62 -0.16 8.05
N ILE A 188 6.50 0.42 7.24
CA ILE A 188 7.72 1.09 7.74
C ILE A 188 7.32 2.15 8.78
N TYR A 189 6.37 3.02 8.44
CA TYR A 189 5.88 4.03 9.37
C TYR A 189 5.38 3.42 10.68
N GLN A 190 4.53 2.39 10.62
CA GLN A 190 3.98 1.73 11.81
C GLN A 190 5.09 1.11 12.68
N PHE A 191 6.10 0.45 12.08
CA PHE A 191 7.22 -0.11 12.83
C PHE A 191 8.05 0.97 13.53
N VAL A 192 8.41 2.04 12.82
CA VAL A 192 9.18 3.13 13.43
C VAL A 192 8.35 3.79 14.53
N LYS A 193 7.06 4.08 14.29
CA LYS A 193 6.12 4.66 15.28
C LYS A 193 6.04 3.80 16.56
N ALA A 194 5.91 2.48 16.43
CA ALA A 194 5.82 1.57 17.58
C ALA A 194 7.08 1.58 18.46
N GLY A 195 8.24 1.89 17.88
CA GLY A 195 9.51 1.97 18.59
C GLY A 195 9.85 3.35 19.14
N MET A 196 8.99 4.37 19.00
CA MET A 196 9.34 5.73 19.42
C MET A 196 9.12 6.00 20.91
N SER A 197 9.96 6.89 21.43
CA SER A 197 9.71 7.66 22.65
C SER A 197 9.85 9.16 22.37
N ASP A 198 9.26 10.00 23.22
CA ASP A 198 9.34 11.46 23.08
C ASP A 198 10.79 11.96 22.99
N ASP A 199 11.69 11.32 23.73
CA ASP A 199 13.10 11.65 23.78
C ASP A 199 13.95 10.92 22.73
N LYS A 200 13.39 10.14 21.80
CA LYS A 200 14.16 9.44 20.73
C LYS A 200 13.47 9.41 19.37
N ARG A 201 12.31 10.06 19.23
CA ARG A 201 11.62 10.18 17.95
C ARG A 201 12.39 11.07 16.94
N PRO A 202 12.42 10.72 15.65
CA PRO A 202 13.10 11.47 14.61
C PRO A 202 12.43 12.83 14.32
N ASP A 203 13.20 13.81 13.85
CA ASP A 203 12.69 15.13 13.43
C ASP A 203 12.80 15.34 11.91
N MET A 204 13.43 14.41 11.21
CA MET A 204 13.59 14.43 9.76
C MET A 204 13.74 13.01 9.21
N ALA A 205 13.36 12.81 7.95
CA ALA A 205 13.78 11.67 7.16
C ALA A 205 14.32 12.13 5.81
N GLU A 206 15.27 11.40 5.23
CA GLU A 206 15.69 11.56 3.84
C GLU A 206 15.23 10.36 3.03
N VAL A 207 14.72 10.60 1.82
CA VAL A 207 14.28 9.56 0.89
C VAL A 207 15.15 9.60 -0.36
N ILE A 208 15.62 8.42 -0.78
CA ILE A 208 16.26 8.18 -2.07
C ILE A 208 15.59 6.96 -2.71
N SER A 209 15.31 7.05 -4.01
CA SER A 209 14.62 6.02 -4.77
C SER A 209 15.31 5.69 -6.09
N SER A 210 15.14 4.46 -6.55
CA SER A 210 15.59 3.98 -7.85
C SER A 210 14.51 3.14 -8.48
N PHE A 211 14.09 3.45 -9.70
CA PHE A 211 13.00 2.75 -10.37
C PHE A 211 13.46 1.98 -11.60
N VAL A 212 12.84 0.82 -11.81
CA VAL A 212 12.82 0.13 -13.10
C VAL A 212 11.49 0.48 -13.77
N GLN A 213 11.55 1.27 -14.83
CA GLN A 213 10.39 1.56 -15.68
C GLN A 213 10.29 0.52 -16.82
N PRO A 214 9.18 0.48 -17.56
CA PRO A 214 8.98 -0.57 -18.57
C PRO A 214 10.06 -0.63 -19.66
N ASN A 215 10.74 0.48 -20.00
CA ASN A 215 11.93 0.43 -20.88
C ASN A 215 13.10 -0.34 -20.26
N GLY A 216 13.31 -0.20 -18.96
CA GLY A 216 14.29 -1.00 -18.23
C GLY A 216 13.92 -2.49 -18.22
N PHE A 217 12.62 -2.80 -18.08
CA PHE A 217 12.12 -4.17 -18.20
C PHE A 217 12.29 -4.74 -19.61
N LEU A 218 12.02 -3.96 -20.65
CA LEU A 218 12.25 -4.36 -22.05
C LEU A 218 13.73 -4.67 -22.33
N THR A 219 14.64 -3.96 -21.66
CA THR A 219 16.08 -4.26 -21.72
C THR A 219 16.43 -5.59 -21.04
N GLN A 220 15.66 -6.00 -20.02
CA GLN A 220 15.85 -7.28 -19.32
C GLN A 220 15.27 -8.46 -20.10
N LEU A 221 14.12 -8.27 -20.75
CA LEU A 221 13.39 -9.27 -21.54
C LEU A 221 12.81 -8.61 -22.79
N ASN A 222 13.47 -8.82 -23.93
CA ASN A 222 13.06 -8.25 -25.22
C ASN A 222 12.26 -9.26 -26.07
N SER A 223 11.75 -8.82 -27.22
CA SER A 223 10.99 -9.66 -28.16
C SER A 223 11.73 -10.94 -28.60
N GLY A 224 13.06 -10.88 -28.70
CA GLY A 224 13.92 -12.03 -29.02
C GLY A 224 13.95 -13.07 -27.90
N ASP A 225 13.99 -12.63 -26.65
CA ASP A 225 13.92 -13.51 -25.48
C ASP A 225 12.57 -14.22 -25.40
N TYR A 226 11.47 -13.48 -25.58
CA TYR A 226 10.12 -14.06 -25.61
C TYR A 226 9.95 -15.07 -26.76
N SER A 227 10.46 -14.74 -27.95
CA SER A 227 10.43 -15.65 -29.10
C SER A 227 11.19 -16.95 -28.84
N ARG A 228 12.32 -16.87 -28.12
CA ARG A 228 13.10 -18.05 -27.72
C ARG A 228 12.39 -18.90 -26.67
N LEU A 229 11.75 -18.26 -25.69
CA LEU A 229 11.07 -18.95 -24.58
C LEU A 229 9.77 -19.63 -24.99
N PHE A 230 8.95 -18.97 -25.81
CA PHE A 230 7.60 -19.43 -26.18
C PHE A 230 7.50 -19.98 -27.60
N GLY A 231 8.54 -19.82 -28.42
CA GLY A 231 8.54 -20.11 -29.85
C GLY A 231 8.09 -18.90 -30.67
N ALA A 232 8.88 -18.57 -31.70
CA ALA A 232 8.72 -17.36 -32.50
C ALA A 232 7.31 -17.21 -33.10
N GLU A 233 6.77 -18.26 -33.71
CA GLU A 233 5.42 -18.21 -34.32
C GLU A 233 4.32 -17.97 -33.28
N LYS A 234 4.42 -18.61 -32.10
CA LYS A 234 3.42 -18.47 -31.03
C LYS A 234 3.45 -17.06 -30.44
N TYR A 235 4.65 -16.52 -30.21
CA TYR A 235 4.80 -15.17 -29.67
C TYR A 235 4.35 -14.11 -30.68
N ALA A 236 4.72 -14.25 -31.96
CA ALA A 236 4.28 -13.35 -33.03
C ALA A 236 2.75 -13.27 -33.15
N ALA A 237 2.02 -14.35 -32.82
CA ALA A 237 0.56 -14.37 -32.83
C ALA A 237 -0.10 -13.56 -31.69
N VAL A 238 0.66 -13.11 -30.68
CA VAL A 238 0.13 -12.32 -29.56
C VAL A 238 0.81 -10.96 -29.39
N CYS A 239 2.04 -10.80 -29.88
CA CYS A 239 2.77 -9.56 -29.80
C CYS A 239 2.18 -8.53 -30.76
N LYS A 240 1.82 -7.35 -30.25
CA LYS A 240 1.18 -6.28 -31.03
C LYS A 240 2.11 -5.11 -31.37
N TYR A 241 3.29 -5.05 -30.77
CA TYR A 241 4.19 -3.90 -30.84
C TYR A 241 5.61 -4.40 -31.06
N SER A 242 6.40 -3.70 -31.87
CA SER A 242 7.85 -3.92 -31.93
C SER A 242 8.53 -3.39 -30.66
N ASP A 243 9.79 -3.78 -30.42
CA ASP A 243 10.55 -3.25 -29.29
C ASP A 243 10.75 -1.73 -29.44
N GLU A 244 10.96 -1.21 -30.65
CA GLU A 244 11.05 0.23 -30.93
C GLU A 244 9.72 0.97 -30.66
N ASP A 245 8.58 0.36 -31.00
CA ASP A 245 7.26 0.93 -30.65
C ASP A 245 7.10 0.99 -29.13
N LEU A 246 7.45 -0.10 -28.44
CA LEU A 246 7.33 -0.22 -26.99
C LEU A 246 8.21 0.81 -26.27
N GLU A 247 9.45 1.01 -26.71
CA GLU A 247 10.36 2.00 -26.13
C GLU A 247 9.74 3.41 -26.05
N SER A 248 9.05 3.80 -27.12
CA SER A 248 8.36 5.09 -27.21
C SER A 248 7.10 5.12 -26.34
N ILE A 249 6.28 4.06 -26.39
CA ILE A 249 5.03 3.96 -25.63
C ILE A 249 5.29 3.94 -24.12
N PHE A 250 6.34 3.27 -23.68
CA PHE A 250 6.69 3.04 -22.27
C PHE A 250 7.41 4.22 -21.62
N ALA A 251 7.94 5.18 -22.38
CA ALA A 251 8.68 6.31 -21.83
C ALA A 251 7.95 7.08 -20.70
N PRO A 252 6.63 7.36 -20.79
CA PRO A 252 5.88 8.05 -19.73
C PRO A 252 5.29 7.11 -18.67
N PHE A 253 5.46 5.79 -18.78
CA PHE A 253 4.81 4.84 -17.88
C PHE A 253 5.46 4.82 -16.50
N GLY A 254 4.64 4.56 -15.48
CA GLY A 254 5.08 4.35 -14.11
C GLY A 254 6.02 3.17 -13.96
N GLU A 255 6.73 3.15 -12.85
CA GLU A 255 7.68 2.12 -12.47
C GLU A 255 7.03 0.76 -12.22
N ILE A 256 7.71 -0.28 -12.68
CA ILE A 256 7.34 -1.68 -12.43
C ILE A 256 7.98 -2.17 -11.12
N ASP A 257 9.24 -1.80 -10.90
CA ASP A 257 9.96 -2.10 -9.66
C ASP A 257 10.56 -0.81 -9.08
N ALA A 258 10.70 -0.76 -7.76
CA ALA A 258 11.25 0.35 -7.01
C ALA A 258 12.12 -0.14 -5.84
N ALA A 259 13.27 0.49 -5.68
CA ALA A 259 14.08 0.40 -4.46
C ALA A 259 14.09 1.77 -3.78
N ILE A 260 13.67 1.84 -2.52
CA ILE A 260 13.55 3.08 -1.74
C ILE A 260 14.38 2.91 -0.46
N GLN A 261 15.23 3.88 -0.19
CA GLN A 261 15.99 3.99 1.05
C GLN A 261 15.50 5.21 1.83
N LEU A 262 15.27 5.02 3.13
CA LEU A 262 14.96 6.07 4.07
C LEU A 262 16.03 6.13 5.15
N THR A 263 16.47 7.33 5.49
CA THR A 263 17.32 7.59 6.65
C THR A 263 16.57 8.51 7.60
N PHE A 264 16.28 8.05 8.81
CA PHE A 264 15.65 8.85 9.84
C PHE A 264 16.71 9.55 10.68
N TYR A 265 16.49 10.83 10.93
CA TYR A 265 17.41 11.69 11.67
C TYR A 265 16.77 12.23 12.93
N ARG A 266 17.62 12.52 13.90
CA ARG A 266 17.27 13.30 15.07
C ARG A 266 18.39 14.26 15.40
N LYS A 267 18.10 15.56 15.46
CA LYS A 267 19.09 16.62 15.74
C LYS A 267 20.33 16.53 14.83
N GLY A 268 20.12 16.17 13.57
CA GLY A 268 21.18 16.04 12.56
C GLY A 268 21.90 14.69 12.51
N GLU A 269 21.64 13.78 13.45
CA GLU A 269 22.28 12.45 13.48
C GLU A 269 21.34 11.37 12.94
N ALA A 270 21.86 10.44 12.14
CA ALA A 270 21.09 9.30 11.66
C ALA A 270 20.81 8.32 12.81
N VAL A 271 19.54 8.04 13.07
CA VAL A 271 19.08 7.19 14.19
C VAL A 271 18.42 5.90 13.76
N ALA A 272 17.88 5.83 12.54
CA ALA A 272 17.34 4.60 11.98
C ALA A 272 17.44 4.58 10.44
N LEU A 273 17.57 3.39 9.88
CA LEU A 273 17.60 3.16 8.44
C LEU A 273 16.43 2.28 8.03
N ALA A 274 15.76 2.58 6.92
CA ALA A 274 14.78 1.70 6.33
C ALA A 274 15.04 1.50 4.83
N GLN A 275 14.79 0.30 4.33
CA GLN A 275 14.83 -0.02 2.91
C GLN A 275 13.56 -0.74 2.49
N ALA A 276 12.96 -0.31 1.37
CA ALA A 276 11.85 -0.99 0.71
C ALA A 276 12.27 -1.43 -0.69
N ASN A 277 12.19 -2.73 -0.96
CA ASN A 277 12.35 -3.29 -2.31
C ASN A 277 10.99 -3.79 -2.79
N LEU A 278 10.39 -3.03 -3.70
CA LEU A 278 9.03 -3.22 -4.19
C LEU A 278 9.10 -3.68 -5.63
N GLN A 279 8.75 -4.93 -5.87
CA GLN A 279 8.87 -5.58 -7.17
C GLN A 279 7.51 -6.02 -7.67
N HIS A 280 7.18 -5.67 -8.90
CA HIS A 280 6.12 -6.37 -9.61
C HIS A 280 6.70 -7.61 -10.30
N ASN A 281 7.87 -7.43 -10.91
CA ASN A 281 8.58 -8.48 -11.61
C ASN A 281 9.38 -9.34 -10.63
N GLY A 282 9.05 -10.61 -10.60
CA GLY A 282 9.84 -11.61 -9.90
C GLY A 282 9.32 -13.00 -10.21
N PHE A 283 9.57 -13.96 -9.31
CA PHE A 283 9.14 -15.33 -9.54
C PHE A 283 7.63 -15.42 -9.75
N GLY A 284 7.23 -15.85 -10.95
CA GLY A 284 5.85 -16.16 -11.30
C GLY A 284 5.78 -17.55 -11.92
N ARG A 285 4.61 -18.18 -11.84
CA ARG A 285 4.35 -19.51 -12.41
C ARG A 285 3.75 -19.46 -13.81
N ARG A 286 3.68 -18.28 -14.40
CA ARG A 286 3.12 -18.08 -15.71
C ARG A 286 4.07 -18.65 -16.78
N ASP A 287 3.56 -19.62 -17.54
CA ASP A 287 4.25 -20.24 -18.68
C ASP A 287 3.42 -20.18 -19.97
N TRP A 288 2.48 -19.23 -20.06
CA TRP A 288 1.62 -19.02 -21.23
C TRP A 288 1.51 -17.54 -21.65
N LEU A 289 1.12 -17.33 -22.91
CA LEU A 289 1.22 -16.04 -23.59
C LEU A 289 0.06 -15.07 -23.37
N LYS A 290 -1.19 -15.54 -23.19
CA LYS A 290 -2.36 -14.66 -23.01
C LYS A 290 -2.88 -14.72 -21.58
N PRO A 291 -3.16 -13.59 -20.92
CA PRO A 291 -3.60 -13.62 -19.55
C PRO A 291 -5.01 -14.22 -19.46
N GLY A 292 -5.34 -14.79 -18.30
CA GLY A 292 -6.71 -15.19 -17.99
C GLY A 292 -7.67 -14.00 -17.86
N VAL A 293 -8.97 -14.29 -17.72
CA VAL A 293 -9.99 -13.24 -17.46
C VAL A 293 -9.76 -12.59 -16.09
N ASP A 294 -9.47 -13.40 -15.08
CA ASP A 294 -9.02 -12.92 -13.78
C ASP A 294 -7.50 -12.69 -13.82
N LEU A 295 -7.11 -11.42 -13.78
CA LEU A 295 -5.70 -11.02 -13.83
C LEU A 295 -4.97 -11.23 -12.49
N TYR A 296 -5.72 -11.51 -11.41
CA TYR A 296 -5.22 -11.64 -10.04
C TYR A 296 -5.05 -13.12 -9.62
N LYS A 297 -5.96 -14.01 -10.01
CA LYS A 297 -5.95 -15.44 -9.61
C LYS A 297 -5.80 -16.37 -10.81
N GLY A 298 -4.97 -17.41 -10.66
CA GLY A 298 -4.73 -18.38 -11.73
C GLY A 298 -3.97 -17.80 -12.94
N ASN A 299 -3.40 -16.59 -12.81
CA ASN A 299 -2.61 -15.93 -13.84
C ASN A 299 -1.09 -16.09 -13.63
N GLY A 300 -0.67 -17.10 -12.86
CA GLY A 300 0.73 -17.35 -12.47
C GLY A 300 1.30 -16.38 -11.42
N ARG A 301 0.48 -15.50 -10.83
CA ARG A 301 0.90 -14.55 -9.77
C ARG A 301 1.22 -15.26 -8.46
N VAL A 302 2.44 -15.09 -7.94
CA VAL A 302 2.89 -15.73 -6.69
C VAL A 302 3.54 -14.69 -5.77
N ARG A 303 2.80 -14.22 -4.76
CA ARG A 303 3.26 -13.12 -3.91
C ARG A 303 4.26 -13.57 -2.85
N HIS A 304 5.37 -12.85 -2.72
CA HIS A 304 6.33 -12.95 -1.61
C HIS A 304 6.46 -11.62 -0.89
N GLU A 305 6.42 -11.64 0.43
CA GLU A 305 6.49 -10.47 1.30
C GLU A 305 7.37 -10.79 2.50
N MET A 306 8.30 -9.89 2.86
CA MET A 306 9.14 -10.05 4.03
C MET A 306 9.39 -8.70 4.71
N HIS A 307 9.45 -8.71 6.05
CA HIS A 307 9.88 -7.60 6.87
C HIS A 307 10.92 -8.08 7.89
N GLU A 308 12.08 -7.44 7.95
CA GLU A 308 13.06 -7.61 9.02
C GLU A 308 13.18 -6.30 9.78
N ILE A 309 12.86 -6.31 11.08
CA ILE A 309 12.83 -5.13 11.95
C ILE A 309 13.78 -5.33 13.12
N LYS A 310 14.67 -4.37 13.34
CA LYS A 310 15.65 -4.39 14.45
C LYS A 310 15.38 -3.28 15.44
N SER A 311 15.26 -3.64 16.70
CA SER A 311 15.22 -2.72 17.83
C SER A 311 16.57 -2.75 18.55
N GLY A 312 17.55 -2.07 17.96
CA GLY A 312 18.94 -2.05 18.44
C GLY A 312 19.54 -3.46 18.62
N PRO A 313 20.36 -3.70 19.65
CA PRO A 313 20.99 -5.00 19.92
C PRO A 313 20.06 -5.99 20.66
N PHE A 314 18.78 -5.65 20.87
CA PHE A 314 17.91 -6.39 21.77
C PHE A 314 16.93 -7.30 21.06
N GLN A 315 16.50 -6.94 19.85
CA GLN A 315 15.50 -7.72 19.12
C GLN A 315 15.64 -7.60 17.60
N THR A 316 15.44 -8.73 16.92
CA THR A 316 15.14 -8.78 15.49
C THR A 316 13.81 -9.53 15.29
N ILE A 317 12.85 -8.93 14.60
CA ILE A 317 11.62 -9.58 14.15
C ILE A 317 11.73 -9.82 12.65
N VAL A 318 11.45 -11.03 12.19
CA VAL A 318 11.35 -11.40 10.77
C VAL A 318 9.95 -11.90 10.50
N ILE A 319 9.18 -11.15 9.72
CA ILE A 319 7.88 -11.54 9.19
C ILE A 319 8.12 -12.04 7.77
N ASP A 320 7.74 -13.28 7.45
CA ASP A 320 7.89 -13.86 6.11
C ASP A 320 6.54 -14.42 5.65
N SER A 321 6.10 -14.04 4.46
CA SER A 321 4.88 -14.54 3.84
C SER A 321 5.14 -14.91 2.39
N ARG A 322 5.03 -16.20 2.06
CA ARG A 322 5.33 -16.72 0.73
C ARG A 322 4.22 -17.57 0.18
N GLN A 323 3.79 -17.24 -1.03
CA GLN A 323 2.93 -18.11 -1.81
C GLN A 323 3.78 -19.08 -2.65
N VAL A 324 3.23 -20.26 -2.88
CA VAL A 324 3.79 -21.27 -3.80
C VAL A 324 2.85 -21.51 -4.97
N HIS A 325 1.55 -21.19 -4.82
CA HIS A 325 0.52 -21.40 -5.82
C HIS A 325 -0.21 -20.10 -6.19
N ASP A 326 -0.58 -19.99 -7.46
CA ASP A 326 -1.32 -18.86 -8.03
C ASP A 326 -2.85 -18.98 -7.86
N LYS A 327 -3.30 -20.15 -7.40
CA LYS A 327 -4.68 -20.45 -6.99
C LYS A 327 -4.72 -20.67 -5.48
N HIS A 328 -4.86 -19.59 -4.72
CA HIS A 328 -4.76 -19.60 -3.25
C HIS A 328 -6.11 -19.77 -2.52
N ASP A 329 -7.23 -19.80 -3.24
CA ASP A 329 -8.57 -20.01 -2.65
C ASP A 329 -9.00 -21.48 -2.62
N ARG A 330 -8.20 -22.38 -3.18
CA ARG A 330 -8.55 -23.80 -3.31
C ARG A 330 -7.39 -24.65 -2.79
N PRO A 331 -7.64 -25.61 -1.87
CA PRO A 331 -6.61 -26.58 -1.50
C PRO A 331 -6.16 -27.35 -2.75
N SER A 332 -4.85 -27.44 -2.98
CA SER A 332 -4.31 -28.31 -4.02
C SER A 332 -4.38 -29.77 -3.56
N PRO A 333 -4.79 -30.73 -4.41
CA PRO A 333 -4.73 -32.14 -4.06
C PRO A 333 -3.26 -32.57 -3.86
N GLY A 334 -2.90 -32.93 -2.62
CA GLY A 334 -1.56 -33.43 -2.27
C GLY A 334 -0.70 -32.50 -1.39
N ASP A 335 -1.15 -31.29 -1.09
CA ASP A 335 -0.48 -30.42 -0.12
C ASP A 335 -0.76 -30.92 1.30
N THR A 336 0.27 -31.49 1.94
CA THR A 336 0.25 -31.92 3.35
C THR A 336 0.66 -30.81 4.33
N THR A 337 1.02 -29.62 3.82
CA THR A 337 1.30 -28.43 4.63
C THR A 337 0.00 -27.75 5.02
N SER A 338 -0.18 -27.43 6.30
CA SER A 338 -1.40 -26.95 6.96
C SER A 338 -1.89 -25.54 6.56
N SER A 339 -1.60 -25.10 5.34
CA SER A 339 -2.02 -23.81 4.78
C SER A 339 -2.08 -23.96 3.26
N ASN A 340 -3.16 -23.51 2.63
CA ASN A 340 -3.46 -23.56 1.18
C ASN A 340 -2.35 -22.99 0.25
N GLY A 341 -1.15 -23.57 0.23
CA GLY A 341 0.01 -23.15 -0.56
C GLY A 341 0.60 -21.78 -0.20
N SER A 342 0.36 -21.26 1.01
CA SER A 342 0.90 -19.98 1.51
C SER A 342 1.49 -20.12 2.91
N GLU A 343 2.79 -19.94 3.05
CA GLU A 343 3.50 -19.95 4.34
C GLU A 343 3.50 -18.53 4.94
N TYR A 344 3.22 -18.40 6.24
CA TYR A 344 3.33 -17.15 6.97
C TYR A 344 3.89 -17.42 8.37
N GLU A 345 4.97 -16.73 8.71
CA GLU A 345 5.69 -16.91 9.96
C GLU A 345 6.22 -15.58 10.51
N VAL A 346 6.23 -15.44 11.84
CA VAL A 346 6.93 -14.37 12.55
C VAL A 346 8.01 -15.00 13.43
N ARG A 347 9.28 -14.72 13.14
CA ARG A 347 10.44 -15.18 13.93
C ARG A 347 11.01 -14.01 14.72
N VAL A 348 11.31 -14.23 15.99
CA VAL A 348 11.72 -13.18 16.92
C VAL A 348 12.98 -13.64 17.64
N PHE A 349 14.06 -12.90 17.42
CA PHE A 349 15.35 -13.11 18.07
C PHE A 349 15.51 -12.09 19.19
N ARG A 350 15.91 -12.52 20.39
CA ARG A 350 15.98 -11.64 21.57
C ARG A 350 17.28 -11.78 22.36
N ASN A 351 17.75 -10.66 22.91
CA ASN A 351 18.86 -10.65 23.86
C ASN A 351 18.37 -11.04 25.26
N CYS A 352 18.20 -12.34 25.45
CA CYS A 352 17.73 -12.99 26.67
C CYS A 352 18.43 -12.55 27.96
N GLY A 353 19.75 -12.39 27.94
CA GLY A 353 20.53 -12.02 29.12
C GLY A 353 20.19 -10.62 29.65
N ILE A 354 19.91 -9.67 28.75
CA ILE A 354 19.49 -8.31 29.14
C ILE A 354 17.99 -8.26 29.47
N LEU A 355 17.18 -9.03 28.75
CA LEU A 355 15.72 -9.02 28.90
C LEU A 355 15.22 -9.90 30.06
N GLY A 356 16.08 -10.74 30.63
CA GLY A 356 15.70 -11.72 31.67
C GLY A 356 14.79 -12.82 31.13
N GLU A 357 15.00 -13.21 29.87
CA GLU A 357 14.19 -14.21 29.15
C GLU A 357 15.03 -15.46 28.86
N ASP A 358 14.40 -16.63 28.70
CA ASP A 358 15.13 -17.89 28.50
C ASP A 358 15.26 -18.33 27.03
N CYS A 359 14.41 -17.79 26.16
CA CYS A 359 14.28 -18.28 24.77
C CYS A 359 14.74 -17.23 23.76
N PRO A 360 15.96 -17.37 23.19
CA PRO A 360 16.53 -16.36 22.30
C PRO A 360 15.89 -16.35 20.91
N LEU A 361 15.14 -17.39 20.52
CA LEU A 361 14.39 -17.47 19.27
C LEU A 361 12.98 -18.00 19.53
N GLN A 362 11.97 -17.23 19.15
CA GLN A 362 10.57 -17.63 19.14
C GLN A 362 10.02 -17.57 17.71
N THR A 363 9.18 -18.53 17.35
CA THR A 363 8.49 -18.55 16.06
C THR A 363 6.99 -18.62 16.29
N PHE A 364 6.24 -17.75 15.60
CA PHE A 364 4.79 -17.72 15.61
C PHE A 364 4.27 -18.04 14.22
N THR A 365 3.50 -19.12 14.11
CA THR A 365 2.72 -19.47 12.93
C THR A 365 1.40 -18.71 12.92
N LEU A 366 0.66 -18.74 11.81
CA LEU A 366 -0.72 -18.20 11.77
C LEU A 366 -1.61 -18.78 12.87
N ALA A 367 -1.52 -20.09 13.13
CA ALA A 367 -2.31 -20.74 14.17
C ALA A 367 -1.95 -20.26 15.59
N ASP A 368 -0.71 -19.81 15.80
CA ASP A 368 -0.30 -19.19 17.07
C ASP A 368 -0.85 -17.78 17.22
N LEU A 369 -0.92 -17.04 16.11
CA LEU A 369 -1.45 -15.67 16.06
C LEU A 369 -2.99 -15.65 16.20
N ASP A 370 -3.69 -16.63 15.65
CA ASP A 370 -5.14 -16.83 15.83
C ASP A 370 -5.48 -16.93 17.31
N ARG A 371 -4.80 -17.85 18.01
CA ARG A 371 -5.02 -18.10 19.45
C ARG A 371 -4.71 -16.90 20.33
N ARG A 372 -3.90 -15.96 19.86
CA ARG A 372 -3.57 -14.73 20.59
C ARG A 372 -4.55 -13.59 20.34
N SER A 373 -5.31 -13.62 19.25
CA SER A 373 -6.11 -12.49 18.78
C SER A 373 -7.62 -12.64 19.04
N ASP A 374 -8.05 -13.68 19.76
CA ASP A 374 -9.46 -14.06 19.95
C ASP A 374 -10.28 -14.06 18.63
N ALA A 375 -9.59 -14.32 17.50
CA ALA A 375 -10.20 -14.24 16.18
C ALA A 375 -11.06 -15.49 15.89
N ASP A 376 -12.35 -15.26 15.62
CA ASP A 376 -13.29 -16.30 15.17
C ASP A 376 -13.84 -15.90 13.77
N PRO A 377 -13.74 -16.73 12.71
CA PRO A 377 -13.15 -18.07 12.62
C PRO A 377 -11.69 -18.11 12.09
N PRO A 378 -10.90 -19.13 12.47
CA PRO A 378 -9.53 -19.31 12.00
C PRO A 378 -9.44 -19.65 10.51
N GLY A 379 -8.48 -19.06 9.80
CA GLY A 379 -8.05 -19.48 8.44
C GLY A 379 -8.44 -18.59 7.25
N LEU A 380 -9.27 -17.56 7.42
CA LEU A 380 -9.67 -16.61 6.35
C LEU A 380 -9.05 -15.21 6.51
N TYR A 381 -7.78 -15.17 6.92
CA TYR A 381 -7.05 -13.94 7.24
C TYR A 381 -7.15 -12.85 6.18
N SER A 382 -6.98 -13.17 4.89
CA SER A 382 -6.94 -12.12 3.87
C SER A 382 -8.28 -11.43 3.63
N GLU A 383 -9.41 -12.11 3.90
CA GLU A 383 -10.74 -11.52 3.79
C GLU A 383 -11.18 -10.86 5.09
N GLY A 384 -10.92 -11.50 6.25
CA GLY A 384 -11.18 -10.90 7.56
C GLY A 384 -10.37 -9.61 7.78
N VAL A 385 -9.10 -9.59 7.39
CA VAL A 385 -8.23 -8.39 7.45
C VAL A 385 -8.73 -7.28 6.52
N LYS A 386 -9.36 -7.62 5.39
CA LYS A 386 -9.97 -6.62 4.49
C LYS A 386 -11.30 -6.09 5.04
N ARG A 387 -12.03 -6.89 5.81
CA ARG A 387 -13.29 -6.49 6.44
C ARG A 387 -13.06 -5.61 7.67
N ALA A 388 -11.95 -5.78 8.37
CA ALA A 388 -11.68 -5.11 9.64
C ALA A 388 -11.79 -3.57 9.62
N VAL A 389 -11.49 -2.91 8.48
CA VAL A 389 -11.68 -1.45 8.34
C VAL A 389 -13.17 -1.07 8.32
N LEU A 390 -14.02 -1.92 7.76
CA LEU A 390 -15.47 -1.73 7.74
C LEU A 390 -16.03 -1.94 9.14
N ASP A 391 -15.58 -2.99 9.83
CA ASP A 391 -16.01 -3.26 11.21
C ASP A 391 -15.58 -2.10 12.14
N GLU A 392 -14.36 -1.56 11.97
CA GLU A 392 -13.91 -0.36 12.70
C GLU A 392 -14.75 0.89 12.39
N ALA A 393 -15.18 1.09 11.15
CA ALA A 393 -16.07 2.19 10.79
C ALA A 393 -17.44 2.04 11.45
N VAL A 394 -17.99 0.82 11.48
CA VAL A 394 -19.26 0.52 12.16
C VAL A 394 -19.14 0.76 13.66
N ASP A 395 -18.10 0.26 14.31
CA ASP A 395 -17.84 0.50 15.73
C ASP A 395 -17.83 2.00 16.07
N PHE A 396 -17.16 2.80 15.23
CA PHE A 396 -17.15 4.26 15.39
C PHE A 396 -18.55 4.88 15.25
N MET A 397 -19.28 4.51 14.18
CA MET A 397 -20.62 5.05 13.92
C MET A 397 -21.65 4.65 14.99
N GLU A 398 -21.47 3.48 15.62
CA GLU A 398 -22.28 3.01 16.75
C GLU A 398 -21.85 3.62 18.09
N GLY A 399 -20.74 4.38 18.13
CA GLY A 399 -20.21 5.01 19.34
C GLY A 399 -19.50 4.04 20.28
N THR A 400 -19.10 2.86 19.81
CA THR A 400 -18.33 1.88 20.59
C THR A 400 -16.82 2.10 20.46
N ARG A 401 -16.39 2.98 19.55
CA ARG A 401 -14.99 3.38 19.35
C ARG A 401 -14.86 4.89 19.12
N ASP A 402 -13.90 5.50 19.79
CA ASP A 402 -13.60 6.92 19.63
C ASP A 402 -12.65 7.20 18.45
N VAL A 403 -12.69 8.43 17.91
CA VAL A 403 -11.83 8.86 16.78
C VAL A 403 -10.34 8.68 17.06
N GLY A 404 -9.92 8.79 18.33
CA GLY A 404 -8.54 8.63 18.77
C GLY A 404 -8.05 7.18 18.75
N ASP A 405 -8.96 6.22 18.75
CA ASP A 405 -8.66 4.77 18.78
C ASP A 405 -8.71 4.13 17.39
N LEU A 406 -9.02 4.92 16.35
CA LEU A 406 -9.06 4.46 14.97
C LEU A 406 -7.67 4.10 14.46
N LYS A 407 -7.50 2.85 14.02
CA LYS A 407 -6.21 2.30 13.58
C LYS A 407 -5.68 2.90 12.28
N SER A 408 -6.57 3.39 11.42
CA SER A 408 -6.22 3.81 10.05
C SER A 408 -6.80 5.18 9.65
N ASN A 409 -6.96 6.08 10.63
CA ASN A 409 -7.49 7.41 10.39
C ASN A 409 -6.52 8.30 9.58
N LEU A 410 -7.04 9.23 8.78
CA LEU A 410 -6.27 10.04 7.82
C LEU A 410 -5.02 10.74 8.41
N PRO A 411 -5.04 11.34 9.61
CA PRO A 411 -3.84 11.97 10.19
C PRO A 411 -2.66 11.00 10.31
N ASP A 412 -2.93 9.71 10.53
CA ASP A 412 -1.89 8.68 10.67
C ASP A 412 -1.31 8.21 9.32
N HIS A 413 -1.70 8.84 8.21
CA HIS A 413 -1.18 8.58 6.87
C HIS A 413 -0.28 9.70 6.33
N SER A 414 0.03 10.72 7.13
CA SER A 414 0.86 11.85 6.70
C SER A 414 2.24 11.39 6.23
N PHE A 415 2.97 10.66 7.07
CA PHE A 415 4.30 10.18 6.72
C PHE A 415 4.33 9.28 5.46
N PRO A 416 3.54 8.18 5.36
CA PRO A 416 3.58 7.32 4.18
C PRO A 416 3.17 8.04 2.87
N ALA A 417 2.21 8.96 2.90
CA ALA A 417 1.85 9.78 1.73
C ALA A 417 3.01 10.67 1.26
N HIS A 418 3.72 11.30 2.21
CA HIS A 418 4.89 12.13 1.89
C HIS A 418 6.09 11.31 1.44
N VAL A 419 6.31 10.11 1.97
CA VAL A 419 7.35 9.19 1.48
C VAL A 419 7.07 8.76 0.05
N MET A 420 5.81 8.46 -0.29
CA MET A 420 5.41 8.13 -1.67
C MET A 420 5.71 9.29 -2.62
N SER A 421 5.30 10.51 -2.27
CA SER A 421 5.61 11.73 -3.04
C SER A 421 7.13 11.93 -3.18
N ALA A 422 7.88 11.83 -2.08
CA ALA A 422 9.34 11.98 -2.07
C ALA A 422 10.05 10.91 -2.91
N ALA A 423 9.54 9.67 -2.97
CA ALA A 423 10.09 8.63 -3.82
C ALA A 423 9.96 8.97 -5.31
N TYR A 424 8.83 9.55 -5.74
CA TYR A 424 8.68 10.04 -7.10
C TYR A 424 9.58 11.25 -7.38
N ILE A 425 9.63 12.23 -6.48
CA ILE A 425 10.51 13.40 -6.61
C ILE A 425 11.98 12.99 -6.74
N SER A 426 12.45 12.07 -5.89
CA SER A 426 13.82 11.55 -5.93
C SER A 426 14.17 10.97 -7.31
N HIS A 427 13.25 10.19 -7.89
CA HIS A 427 13.43 9.61 -9.22
C HIS A 427 13.46 10.67 -10.32
N VAL A 428 12.54 11.64 -10.28
CA VAL A 428 12.50 12.75 -11.24
C VAL A 428 13.80 13.56 -11.19
N ARG A 429 14.24 13.94 -9.98
CA ARG A 429 15.53 14.65 -9.77
C ARG A 429 16.69 13.86 -10.36
N ARG A 430 16.74 12.54 -10.12
CA ARG A 430 17.78 11.67 -10.68
C ARG A 430 17.78 11.69 -12.20
N LYS A 431 16.62 11.55 -12.85
CA LYS A 431 16.51 11.61 -14.32
C LYS A 431 16.98 12.94 -14.88
N MET A 432 16.82 14.01 -14.12
CA MET A 432 17.30 15.35 -14.48
C MET A 432 18.79 15.59 -14.16
N GLY A 433 19.51 14.58 -13.64
CA GLY A 433 20.91 14.73 -13.23
C GLY A 433 21.11 15.57 -11.96
N GLN A 434 20.05 15.76 -11.17
CA GLN A 434 20.06 16.50 -9.91
C GLN A 434 20.31 15.58 -8.71
N ASN A 435 20.57 16.16 -7.53
CA ASN A 435 20.66 15.41 -6.28
C ASN A 435 19.33 14.69 -5.98
N PRO A 436 19.29 13.35 -5.91
CA PRO A 436 18.04 12.60 -5.71
C PRO A 436 17.57 12.61 -4.26
N VAL A 437 18.33 13.11 -3.29
CA VAL A 437 17.92 13.15 -1.88
C VAL A 437 16.74 14.10 -1.71
N VAL A 438 15.67 13.61 -1.09
CA VAL A 438 14.48 14.40 -0.75
C VAL A 438 14.28 14.42 0.76
N PRO A 439 14.47 15.57 1.42
CA PRO A 439 14.26 15.71 2.85
C PRO A 439 12.76 15.88 3.19
N ILE A 440 12.31 15.14 4.19
CA ILE A 440 10.99 15.21 4.81
C ILE A 440 11.19 15.68 6.26
N LYS A 441 10.63 16.84 6.61
CA LYS A 441 10.57 17.31 7.99
C LYS A 441 9.46 16.56 8.72
N ILE A 442 9.75 16.14 9.95
CA ILE A 442 8.81 15.42 10.81
C ILE A 442 8.50 16.28 12.03
N SER A 443 7.22 16.52 12.24
CA SER A 443 6.67 17.12 13.46
C SER A 443 5.64 16.16 14.07
N TYR A 444 5.16 16.47 15.27
CA TYR A 444 4.27 15.57 16.01
C TYR A 444 3.03 16.30 16.45
N GLY A 445 1.87 15.78 16.07
CA GLY A 445 0.57 16.23 16.55
C GLY A 445 0.17 15.59 17.89
N PRO A 446 -1.06 15.87 18.37
CA PRO A 446 -1.67 15.13 19.46
C PRO A 446 -1.64 13.62 19.20
N GLY A 447 -1.41 12.80 20.24
CA GLY A 447 -1.34 11.34 20.10
C GLY A 447 -0.06 10.79 19.42
N ALA A 448 0.98 11.62 19.28
CA ALA A 448 2.29 11.26 18.70
C ALA A 448 2.24 10.81 17.22
N ALA A 449 1.17 11.13 16.48
CA ALA A 449 1.13 10.97 15.03
C ALA A 449 2.17 11.87 14.35
N MET A 450 2.89 11.32 13.36
CA MET A 450 3.86 12.11 12.58
C MET A 450 3.14 12.99 11.57
N ASN A 451 3.44 14.28 11.63
CA ASN A 451 3.09 15.25 10.60
C ASN A 451 4.32 15.49 9.73
N ALA A 452 4.26 15.05 8.48
CA ALA A 452 5.34 15.16 7.51
C ALA A 452 5.16 16.39 6.60
N SER A 453 6.27 16.93 6.12
CA SER A 453 6.29 17.92 5.03
C SER A 453 7.58 17.80 4.23
N ILE A 454 7.48 17.87 2.90
CA ILE A 454 8.66 17.84 2.02
C ILE A 454 9.28 19.23 1.97
N SER A 455 10.60 19.33 2.18
CA SER A 455 11.35 20.56 1.95
C SER A 455 11.94 20.50 0.55
N ILE A 456 11.45 21.36 -0.35
CA ILE A 456 11.88 21.41 -1.76
C ILE A 456 13.17 22.18 -1.91
#